data_AF-A0AA40X0G8-F1
#
_entry.id   AF-A0AA40X0G8-F1
#
_cell.length_a   1.000
_cell.length_b   1.000
_cell.length_c   1.000
_cell.angle_alpha   90.00
_cell.angle_beta   90.00
_cell.angle_gamma   90.00
#
_symmetry.space_group_name_H-M   'P 1'
#
loop_
_entity.id
_entity.type
_entity.pdbx_description
1 polymer ?
#
loop_
_entity_poly.entity_id
_entity_poly.type
_entity_poly.pdbx_seq_one_letter_code
_entity_poly.pdbx_strand_id
1 'polypeptide(L)'
;MTNITETPKWEQSIKQIQRSEKVVGGRGGVANIQAEQLAARTQYLKSQMDSLADSREFTFYITTADPDGTIAGLAGTTQGQLFRVTQGMEADEAFIYYVNTNGTALPVSSFISAMGIKRLLPQYNQQPSMVAGFIDEDGYIPLWFTNGDLDVRGVGQNTINFIFENSELFAEVKGYAKKYNFSGVMVALAVDDNGNVATWLNDGDFDARGVGPNIIKILSDALPFQKAGIEVSAPVSSGKSLWRWRAKKAKLDTGAAAYAKAAFTGDSWTEYPGIAQALADIIFGNYAKAGDGMLQFGVDKGGPSGSKGQQMNGITLESAGWAAYDASVIPYTDPLYGCGADGMAIYTSGPNATLRYGNLTTTAITINYWDLAGKFRYRTDDNAWTTVTGGGTNAAKSVVISGLSLGVHSIEIDTTPNDSGGVVSLLSLASKGTGNGVEVTKLGNGGIRADGYKKVLPYIPFTAQQLDVDLLFMIIGTNDARASISFELFETSLDEWVNAWQKASPDTGIVLIVPSQGNATYNIPLTSIRDATLRIAKKYNVEWFDFSAFMPDSWGKSNSLGMYYDSLHLNAVGCSHLATLLHKNFI
;
A
#
# COMPACT_ATOMS: atom_id res chain seq x y z
N MET A 1 -75.65 -2.42 -72.10
CA MET A 1 -75.02 -3.54 -71.37
C MET A 1 -75.55 -3.53 -69.95
N THR A 2 -75.96 -4.69 -69.42
CA THR A 2 -76.54 -4.79 -68.07
C THR A 2 -75.41 -5.09 -67.09
N ASN A 3 -75.18 -4.22 -66.11
CA ASN A 3 -74.13 -4.37 -65.10
C ASN A 3 -74.66 -5.06 -63.83
N ILE A 4 -73.76 -5.69 -63.07
CA ILE A 4 -74.06 -6.17 -61.72
C ILE A 4 -74.24 -4.95 -60.80
N THR A 5 -75.25 -4.99 -59.94
CA THR A 5 -75.46 -3.93 -58.94
C THR A 5 -74.62 -4.24 -57.71
N GLU A 6 -73.68 -3.35 -57.36
CA GLU A 6 -72.81 -3.52 -56.21
C GLU A 6 -73.43 -2.84 -54.99
N THR A 7 -73.72 -3.62 -53.94
CA THR A 7 -74.21 -3.08 -52.66
C THR A 7 -73.20 -3.42 -51.57
N PRO A 8 -72.74 -2.48 -50.73
CA PRO A 8 -71.74 -2.74 -49.70
C PRO A 8 -72.31 -3.58 -48.57
N LYS A 9 -72.37 -4.90 -48.78
CA LYS A 9 -72.91 -5.87 -47.83
C LYS A 9 -72.02 -7.10 -47.78
N TRP A 10 -71.70 -7.54 -46.56
CA TRP A 10 -71.06 -8.82 -46.35
C TRP A 10 -72.07 -9.96 -46.47
N GLU A 11 -72.10 -10.63 -47.62
CA GLU A 11 -72.89 -11.86 -47.80
C GLU A 11 -72.28 -12.99 -46.96
N GLN A 12 -73.08 -13.77 -46.22
CA GLN A 12 -72.55 -14.80 -45.31
C GLN A 12 -72.00 -16.04 -46.05
N SER A 13 -72.49 -16.30 -47.26
CA SER A 13 -72.03 -17.40 -48.12
C SER A 13 -72.02 -16.98 -49.58
N ILE A 14 -71.23 -17.69 -50.40
CA ILE A 14 -71.29 -17.59 -51.86
C ILE A 14 -72.00 -18.84 -52.37
N LYS A 15 -73.14 -18.67 -53.04
CA LYS A 15 -73.98 -19.77 -53.49
C LYS A 15 -73.26 -20.55 -54.58
N GLN A 16 -73.12 -21.87 -54.47
CA GLN A 16 -72.72 -22.70 -55.61
C GLN A 16 -73.93 -23.05 -56.48
N ILE A 17 -73.81 -22.92 -57.81
CA ILE A 17 -74.84 -23.39 -58.74
C ILE A 17 -74.98 -24.91 -58.58
N GLN A 18 -76.21 -25.39 -58.37
CA GLN A 18 -76.48 -26.81 -58.20
C GLN A 18 -76.78 -27.49 -59.54
N ARG A 19 -76.53 -28.81 -59.62
CA ARG A 19 -76.81 -29.60 -60.84
C ARG A 19 -78.29 -29.60 -61.24
N SER A 20 -79.19 -29.39 -60.29
CA SER A 20 -80.64 -29.28 -60.49
C SER A 20 -81.09 -27.90 -60.98
N GLU A 21 -80.21 -26.90 -60.98
CA GLU A 21 -80.55 -25.52 -61.36
C GLU A 21 -80.25 -25.26 -62.83
N LYS A 22 -81.18 -24.58 -63.51
CA LYS A 22 -80.98 -24.14 -64.90
C LYS A 22 -80.06 -22.92 -64.91
N VAL A 23 -78.97 -22.99 -65.69
CA VAL A 23 -78.04 -21.87 -65.87
C VAL A 23 -78.70 -20.81 -66.77
N VAL A 24 -79.23 -19.76 -66.14
CA VAL A 24 -79.90 -18.64 -66.82
C VAL A 24 -79.23 -17.33 -66.39
N GLY A 25 -79.05 -16.40 -67.34
CA GLY A 25 -78.54 -15.05 -67.08
C GLY A 25 -79.64 -14.08 -66.62
N GLY A 26 -79.32 -12.78 -66.57
CA GLY A 26 -80.22 -11.73 -66.08
C GLY A 26 -80.09 -11.44 -64.57
N ARG A 27 -80.78 -10.40 -64.09
CA ARG A 27 -80.62 -9.84 -62.73
C ARG A 27 -80.92 -10.84 -61.60
N GLY A 28 -81.77 -11.85 -61.83
CA GLY A 28 -82.05 -12.92 -60.88
C GLY A 28 -81.60 -14.31 -61.38
N GLY A 29 -80.80 -14.34 -62.45
CA GLY A 29 -80.34 -15.58 -63.04
C GLY A 29 -79.34 -16.30 -62.14
N VAL A 30 -79.48 -17.62 -61.99
CA VAL A 30 -78.63 -18.44 -61.12
C VAL A 30 -77.14 -18.28 -61.45
N ALA A 31 -76.80 -18.02 -62.71
CA ALA A 31 -75.43 -17.78 -63.14
C ALA A 31 -74.79 -16.50 -62.56
N ASN A 32 -75.60 -15.48 -62.23
CA ASN A 32 -75.12 -14.17 -61.82
C ASN A 32 -75.15 -13.95 -60.29
N ILE A 33 -75.84 -14.84 -59.53
CA ILE A 33 -75.96 -14.71 -58.07
C ILE A 33 -74.57 -14.69 -57.40
N GLN A 34 -73.66 -15.57 -57.82
CA GLN A 34 -72.29 -15.62 -57.30
C GLN A 34 -71.53 -14.31 -57.54
N ALA A 35 -71.66 -13.78 -58.76
CA ALA A 35 -70.96 -12.56 -59.15
C ALA A 35 -71.52 -11.34 -58.40
N GLU A 36 -72.83 -11.26 -58.18
CA GLU A 36 -73.47 -10.23 -57.36
C GLU A 36 -73.03 -10.32 -55.88
N GLN A 37 -72.97 -11.53 -55.31
CA GLN A 37 -72.52 -11.74 -53.93
C GLN A 37 -71.05 -11.36 -53.73
N LEU A 38 -70.18 -11.71 -54.69
CA LEU A 38 -68.77 -11.33 -54.65
C LEU A 38 -68.58 -9.82 -54.85
N ALA A 39 -69.30 -9.21 -55.79
CA ALA A 39 -69.26 -7.77 -55.99
C ALA A 39 -69.71 -7.00 -54.73
N ALA A 40 -70.77 -7.47 -54.05
CA ALA A 40 -71.23 -6.90 -52.79
C ALA A 40 -70.18 -6.98 -51.66
N ARG A 41 -69.52 -8.14 -51.49
CA ARG A 41 -68.42 -8.31 -50.53
C ARG A 41 -67.22 -7.42 -50.87
N THR A 42 -66.83 -7.34 -52.13
CA THR A 42 -65.72 -6.47 -52.59
C THR A 42 -66.03 -5.01 -52.31
N GLN A 43 -67.25 -4.55 -52.60
CA GLN A 43 -67.66 -3.18 -52.32
C GLN A 43 -67.73 -2.89 -50.82
N TYR A 44 -68.15 -3.86 -50.00
CA TYR A 44 -68.06 -3.77 -48.54
C TYR A 44 -66.61 -3.64 -48.07
N LEU A 45 -65.71 -4.51 -48.51
CA LEU A 45 -64.28 -4.45 -48.15
C LEU A 45 -63.63 -3.15 -48.62
N LYS A 46 -63.98 -2.66 -49.81
CA LYS A 46 -63.55 -1.36 -50.30
C LYS A 46 -64.03 -0.24 -49.39
N SER A 47 -65.30 -0.26 -48.95
CA SER A 47 -65.83 0.72 -47.99
C SER A 47 -65.12 0.68 -46.63
N GLN A 48 -64.77 -0.52 -46.14
CA GLN A 48 -64.00 -0.68 -44.91
C GLN A 48 -62.57 -0.14 -45.08
N MET A 49 -61.90 -0.46 -46.20
CA MET A 49 -60.56 0.05 -46.51
C MET A 49 -60.55 1.57 -46.67
N ASP A 50 -61.55 2.12 -47.37
CA ASP A 50 -61.71 3.58 -47.55
C ASP A 50 -62.04 4.29 -46.21
N SER A 51 -62.59 3.57 -45.21
CA SER A 51 -62.85 4.07 -43.86
C SER A 51 -61.65 4.00 -42.90
N LEU A 52 -60.55 3.33 -43.27
CA LEU A 52 -59.29 3.34 -42.53
C LEU A 52 -58.55 4.67 -42.79
N ALA A 53 -59.08 5.75 -42.21
CA ALA A 53 -58.54 7.10 -42.30
C ALA A 53 -57.11 7.25 -41.73
N ASP A 54 -56.61 6.25 -41.02
CA ASP A 54 -55.30 6.25 -40.37
C ASP A 54 -54.12 5.93 -41.32
N SER A 55 -54.41 5.54 -42.57
CA SER A 55 -53.37 5.25 -43.57
C SER A 55 -52.87 6.50 -44.35
N ARG A 56 -53.43 7.68 -44.10
CA ARG A 56 -53.07 8.95 -44.76
C ARG A 56 -53.03 10.11 -43.79
N GLU A 57 -52.33 9.98 -42.65
CA GLU A 57 -52.10 11.10 -41.70
C GLU A 57 -52.06 12.43 -42.47
N PHE A 58 -53.10 13.27 -42.33
CA PHE A 58 -53.33 14.42 -43.21
C PHE A 58 -52.14 15.38 -43.09
N THR A 59 -51.15 15.20 -43.97
CA THR A 59 -49.84 15.84 -43.87
C THR A 59 -49.77 16.92 -44.92
N PHE A 60 -49.60 18.15 -44.46
CA PHE A 60 -49.50 19.33 -45.29
C PHE A 60 -48.11 19.96 -45.15
N TYR A 61 -47.77 20.82 -46.10
CA TYR A 61 -46.43 21.37 -46.26
C TYR A 61 -46.49 22.89 -46.22
N ILE A 62 -45.51 23.49 -45.56
CA ILE A 62 -45.30 24.94 -45.63
C ILE A 62 -44.94 25.32 -47.06
N THR A 63 -45.57 26.38 -47.57
CA THR A 63 -45.23 26.99 -48.86
C THR A 63 -45.16 28.51 -48.71
N THR A 64 -44.63 29.23 -49.69
CA THR A 64 -44.59 30.70 -49.64
C THR A 64 -45.98 31.34 -49.53
N ALA A 65 -47.03 30.66 -50.05
CA ALA A 65 -48.40 31.13 -49.96
C ALA A 65 -49.15 30.63 -48.70
N ASP A 66 -48.58 29.67 -47.97
CA ASP A 66 -49.13 29.07 -46.75
C ASP A 66 -47.98 28.84 -45.75
N PRO A 67 -47.51 29.91 -45.08
CA PRO A 67 -46.24 29.92 -44.36
C PRO A 67 -46.22 29.06 -43.08
N ASP A 68 -47.37 28.62 -42.58
CA ASP A 68 -47.49 27.68 -41.46
C ASP A 68 -48.22 26.38 -41.87
N GLY A 69 -48.53 26.22 -43.15
CA GLY A 69 -49.21 25.06 -43.75
C GLY A 69 -50.64 24.81 -43.25
N THR A 70 -51.19 25.72 -42.42
CA THR A 70 -52.50 25.52 -41.79
C THR A 70 -53.65 25.85 -42.73
N ILE A 71 -53.45 26.68 -43.76
CA ILE A 71 -54.51 27.01 -44.73
C ILE A 71 -54.88 25.75 -45.53
N ALA A 72 -53.88 25.05 -46.06
CA ALA A 72 -54.08 23.77 -46.75
C ALA A 72 -54.63 22.70 -45.79
N GLY A 73 -54.16 22.69 -44.55
CA GLY A 73 -54.61 21.76 -43.53
C GLY A 73 -56.08 21.91 -43.15
N LEU A 74 -56.54 23.15 -42.98
CA LEU A 74 -57.94 23.47 -42.71
C LEU A 74 -58.85 23.21 -43.91
N ALA A 75 -58.37 23.47 -45.12
CA ALA A 75 -59.11 23.16 -46.34
C ALA A 75 -59.25 21.64 -46.59
N GLY A 76 -58.25 20.86 -46.16
CA GLY A 76 -58.20 19.40 -46.34
C GLY A 76 -58.82 18.60 -45.20
N THR A 77 -59.28 19.24 -44.12
CA THR A 77 -59.90 18.58 -42.96
C THR A 77 -61.24 19.20 -42.56
N THR A 78 -62.03 18.47 -41.80
CA THR A 78 -63.31 18.93 -41.24
C THR A 78 -63.24 19.06 -39.72
N GLN A 79 -64.26 19.66 -39.12
CA GLN A 79 -64.30 19.93 -37.67
C GLN A 79 -63.99 18.68 -36.84
N GLY A 80 -63.07 18.83 -35.87
CA GLY A 80 -62.63 17.77 -34.96
C GLY A 80 -61.60 16.82 -35.55
N GLN A 81 -61.26 16.93 -36.84
CA GLN A 81 -60.21 16.11 -37.44
C GLN A 81 -58.83 16.68 -37.17
N LEU A 82 -57.88 15.76 -37.00
CA LEU A 82 -56.47 16.06 -36.79
C LEU A 82 -55.73 16.05 -38.13
N PHE A 83 -54.88 17.06 -38.33
CA PHE A 83 -53.89 17.12 -39.39
C PHE A 83 -52.54 17.53 -38.84
N ARG A 84 -51.49 17.38 -39.64
CA ARG A 84 -50.15 17.83 -39.28
C ARG A 84 -49.49 18.61 -40.40
N VAL A 85 -48.65 19.55 -40.03
CA VAL A 85 -47.85 20.33 -40.97
C VAL A 85 -46.37 20.03 -40.74
N THR A 86 -45.64 19.67 -41.80
CA THR A 86 -44.18 19.56 -41.72
C THR A 86 -43.51 20.93 -41.70
N GLN A 87 -42.55 21.11 -40.79
CA GLN A 87 -41.92 22.42 -40.54
C GLN A 87 -40.62 22.64 -41.35
N GLY A 88 -40.18 21.64 -42.13
CA GLY A 88 -38.96 21.73 -42.95
C GLY A 88 -37.71 21.17 -42.26
N MET A 89 -36.63 21.01 -43.04
CA MET A 89 -35.43 20.26 -42.60
C MET A 89 -34.61 20.97 -41.52
N GLU A 90 -34.71 22.30 -41.39
CA GLU A 90 -33.91 23.11 -40.46
C GLU A 90 -34.67 23.53 -39.19
N ALA A 91 -35.95 23.15 -39.09
CA ALA A 91 -36.83 23.47 -37.97
C ALA A 91 -36.60 22.51 -36.79
N ASP A 92 -36.91 22.97 -35.57
CA ASP A 92 -36.72 22.17 -34.35
C ASP A 92 -37.81 21.11 -34.20
N GLU A 93 -39.03 21.36 -34.67
CA GLU A 93 -40.11 20.38 -34.80
C GLU A 93 -40.14 19.77 -36.21
N ALA A 94 -40.37 18.45 -36.33
CA ALA A 94 -40.60 17.78 -37.60
C ALA A 94 -42.02 18.02 -38.10
N PHE A 95 -42.98 17.96 -37.16
CA PHE A 95 -44.40 18.18 -37.41
C PHE A 95 -45.03 18.94 -36.26
N ILE A 96 -45.97 19.82 -36.58
CA ILE A 96 -46.95 20.32 -35.62
C ILE A 96 -48.31 19.71 -35.97
N TYR A 97 -48.97 19.13 -34.97
CA TYR A 97 -50.29 18.54 -35.07
C TYR A 97 -51.35 19.56 -34.67
N TYR A 98 -52.35 19.70 -35.52
CA TYR A 98 -53.47 20.61 -35.35
C TYR A 98 -54.79 19.85 -35.36
N VAL A 99 -55.77 20.35 -34.62
CA VAL A 99 -57.17 19.95 -34.75
C VAL A 99 -57.94 21.10 -35.40
N ASN A 100 -58.66 20.81 -36.48
CA ASN A 100 -59.53 21.80 -37.11
C ASN A 100 -60.73 22.06 -36.21
N THR A 101 -60.77 23.24 -35.59
CA THR A 101 -61.82 23.67 -34.67
C THR A 101 -62.56 24.83 -35.29
N ASN A 102 -63.70 24.56 -35.94
CA ASN A 102 -64.54 25.56 -36.60
C ASN A 102 -63.77 26.45 -37.60
N GLY A 103 -62.89 25.85 -38.41
CA GLY A 103 -62.08 26.59 -39.39
C GLY A 103 -60.84 27.27 -38.79
N THR A 104 -60.52 27.00 -37.53
CA THR A 104 -59.28 27.43 -36.86
C THR A 104 -58.38 26.24 -36.61
N ALA A 105 -57.10 26.34 -36.98
CA ALA A 105 -56.12 25.30 -36.73
C ALA A 105 -55.59 25.43 -35.29
N LEU A 106 -56.08 24.59 -34.38
CA LEU A 106 -55.61 24.60 -33.00
C LEU A 106 -54.41 23.65 -32.86
N PRO A 107 -53.19 24.12 -32.57
CA PRO A 107 -52.05 23.23 -32.31
C PRO A 107 -52.29 22.47 -31.01
N VAL A 108 -52.13 21.15 -31.05
CA VAL A 108 -52.40 20.26 -29.91
C VAL A 108 -51.18 19.45 -29.47
N SER A 109 -50.21 19.25 -30.36
CA SER A 109 -48.96 18.56 -30.07
C SER A 109 -47.94 18.85 -31.17
N SER A 110 -46.67 18.57 -30.92
CA SER A 110 -45.62 18.58 -31.94
C SER A 110 -44.72 17.36 -31.77
N PHE A 111 -44.02 17.00 -32.85
CA PHE A 111 -42.99 15.97 -32.85
C PHE A 111 -41.64 16.61 -33.13
N ILE A 112 -40.65 16.37 -32.28
CA ILE A 112 -39.33 16.97 -32.43
C ILE A 112 -38.62 16.45 -33.70
N SER A 113 -37.85 17.29 -34.38
CA SER A 113 -37.06 16.94 -35.56
C SER A 113 -35.67 16.41 -35.22
N ALA A 114 -35.02 15.78 -36.20
CA ALA A 114 -33.61 15.43 -36.07
C ALA A 114 -32.71 16.66 -35.85
N MET A 115 -33.09 17.84 -36.38
CA MET A 115 -32.38 19.08 -36.13
C MET A 115 -32.63 19.63 -34.72
N GLY A 116 -33.86 19.56 -34.22
CA GLY A 116 -34.18 19.89 -32.82
C GLY A 116 -33.40 19.00 -31.84
N ILE A 117 -33.35 17.69 -32.11
CA ILE A 117 -32.52 16.74 -31.33
C ILE A 117 -31.04 17.12 -31.43
N LYS A 118 -30.53 17.41 -32.64
CA LYS A 118 -29.12 17.81 -32.86
C LYS A 118 -28.73 19.15 -32.23
N ARG A 119 -29.68 20.04 -31.96
CA ARG A 119 -29.45 21.34 -31.29
C ARG A 119 -29.60 21.23 -29.77
N LEU A 120 -30.48 20.35 -29.29
CA LEU A 120 -30.60 20.03 -27.86
C LEU A 120 -29.45 19.16 -27.34
N LEU A 121 -28.77 18.42 -28.23
CA LEU A 121 -27.56 17.68 -27.90
C LEU A 121 -26.32 18.53 -28.23
N PRO A 122 -25.44 18.85 -27.27
CA PRO A 122 -24.23 19.62 -27.57
C PRO A 122 -23.33 18.85 -28.55
N GLN A 123 -23.11 19.40 -29.75
CA GLN A 123 -22.26 18.80 -30.78
C GLN A 123 -20.79 19.04 -30.48
N TYR A 124 -20.27 18.36 -29.47
CA TYR A 124 -18.84 18.10 -29.37
C TYR A 124 -18.58 16.67 -29.85
N ASN A 125 -17.60 16.51 -30.73
CA ASN A 125 -17.25 15.22 -31.30
C ASN A 125 -16.56 14.38 -30.22
N GLN A 126 -17.35 13.66 -29.42
CA GLN A 126 -16.83 12.82 -28.34
C GLN A 126 -16.33 11.51 -28.94
N GLN A 127 -15.02 11.30 -28.85
CA GLN A 127 -14.40 10.01 -29.15
C GLN A 127 -14.73 9.04 -28.00
N PRO A 128 -14.86 7.72 -28.23
CA PRO A 128 -15.20 6.73 -27.20
C PRO A 128 -14.28 6.73 -25.97
N SER A 129 -13.12 7.39 -26.07
CA SER A 129 -12.14 7.51 -24.99
C SER A 129 -12.42 8.63 -23.99
N MET A 130 -13.21 9.68 -24.32
CA MET A 130 -13.55 10.79 -23.40
C MET A 130 -14.93 11.41 -23.72
N VAL A 131 -15.85 11.39 -22.75
CA VAL A 131 -17.23 11.88 -22.83
C VAL A 131 -17.45 12.96 -21.76
N ALA A 132 -17.70 14.21 -22.14
CA ALA A 132 -18.00 15.29 -21.19
C ALA A 132 -19.34 15.05 -20.47
N GLY A 133 -19.36 15.16 -19.14
CA GLY A 133 -20.59 15.08 -18.35
C GLY A 133 -21.27 16.44 -18.15
N PHE A 134 -20.49 17.51 -18.02
CA PHE A 134 -20.96 18.90 -17.95
C PHE A 134 -19.99 19.83 -18.68
N ILE A 135 -20.51 20.95 -19.22
CA ILE A 135 -19.73 22.01 -19.86
C ILE A 135 -20.25 23.34 -19.29
N ASP A 136 -19.36 24.16 -18.72
CA ASP A 136 -19.75 25.46 -18.18
C ASP A 136 -19.94 26.52 -19.27
N GLU A 137 -20.40 27.71 -18.88
CA GLU A 137 -20.71 28.83 -19.79
C GLU A 137 -19.46 29.33 -20.55
N ASP A 138 -18.26 29.07 -20.02
CA ASP A 138 -16.97 29.44 -20.63
C ASP A 138 -16.35 28.29 -21.46
N GLY A 139 -17.02 27.13 -21.52
CA GLY A 139 -16.61 25.98 -22.33
C GLY A 139 -15.63 25.02 -21.65
N TYR A 140 -15.42 25.11 -20.33
CA TYR A 140 -14.62 24.14 -19.59
C TYR A 140 -15.43 22.89 -19.23
N ILE A 141 -14.72 21.76 -19.17
CA ILE A 141 -15.28 20.44 -18.85
C ILE A 141 -14.75 20.04 -17.45
N PRO A 142 -15.48 20.34 -16.35
CA PRO A 142 -15.03 20.03 -14.99
C PRO A 142 -15.18 18.55 -14.62
N LEU A 143 -16.07 17.84 -15.33
CA LEU A 143 -16.40 16.43 -15.13
C LEU A 143 -16.56 15.75 -16.48
N TRP A 144 -15.85 14.64 -16.69
CA TRP A 144 -15.94 13.82 -17.90
C TRP A 144 -15.82 12.34 -17.56
N PHE A 145 -16.08 11.49 -18.54
CA PHE A 145 -15.90 10.06 -18.44
C PHE A 145 -14.80 9.62 -19.40
N THR A 146 -13.78 8.93 -18.91
CA THR A 146 -12.72 8.35 -19.74
C THR A 146 -12.95 6.84 -19.84
N ASN A 147 -13.22 6.29 -21.03
CA ASN A 147 -13.53 4.87 -21.24
C ASN A 147 -14.68 4.30 -20.36
N GLY A 148 -15.59 5.15 -19.88
CA GLY A 148 -16.71 4.76 -19.00
C GLY A 148 -16.47 5.01 -17.51
N ASP A 149 -15.26 5.39 -17.10
CA ASP A 149 -14.91 5.76 -15.72
C ASP A 149 -15.06 7.27 -15.48
N LEU A 150 -15.53 7.68 -14.31
CA LEU A 150 -15.78 9.09 -13.94
C LEU A 150 -14.48 9.82 -13.55
N ASP A 151 -14.13 10.87 -14.27
CA ASP A 151 -12.99 11.76 -14.03
C ASP A 151 -13.46 13.19 -13.69
N VAL A 152 -12.71 13.88 -12.82
CA VAL A 152 -12.95 15.28 -12.42
C VAL A 152 -11.65 16.10 -12.45
N ARG A 153 -11.75 17.41 -12.68
CA ARG A 153 -10.58 18.31 -12.74
C ARG A 153 -9.84 18.47 -11.40
N GLY A 154 -10.52 18.28 -10.27
CA GLY A 154 -10.00 18.45 -8.92
C GLY A 154 -11.03 18.12 -7.83
N VAL A 155 -10.60 18.05 -6.56
CA VAL A 155 -11.47 17.92 -5.37
C VAL A 155 -11.14 19.04 -4.40
N GLY A 156 -12.15 19.82 -4.01
CA GLY A 156 -11.99 21.01 -3.16
C GLY A 156 -11.63 20.68 -1.70
N GLN A 157 -10.91 21.61 -1.06
CA GLN A 157 -10.39 21.47 0.31
C GLN A 157 -11.50 21.25 1.36
N ASN A 158 -12.75 21.68 1.13
CA ASN A 158 -13.85 21.50 2.08
C ASN A 158 -14.42 20.07 2.08
N THR A 159 -14.48 19.42 0.93
CA THR A 159 -14.81 17.98 0.83
C THR A 159 -13.70 17.14 1.46
N ILE A 160 -12.44 17.55 1.28
CA ILE A 160 -11.28 17.01 1.99
C ILE A 160 -11.42 17.24 3.51
N ASN A 161 -11.79 18.44 3.95
CA ASN A 161 -11.99 18.79 5.35
C ASN A 161 -13.15 18.02 5.99
N PHE A 162 -14.27 17.78 5.29
CA PHE A 162 -15.39 17.01 5.81
C PHE A 162 -15.03 15.54 6.08
N ILE A 163 -14.19 14.95 5.22
CA ILE A 163 -13.60 13.62 5.43
C ILE A 163 -12.66 13.63 6.64
N PHE A 164 -11.87 14.70 6.82
CA PHE A 164 -10.96 14.85 7.95
C PHE A 164 -11.63 15.17 9.29
N GLU A 165 -12.69 15.98 9.30
CA GLU A 165 -13.42 16.44 10.48
C GLU A 165 -14.26 15.34 11.15
N ASN A 166 -14.54 14.25 10.44
CA ASN A 166 -15.27 13.09 10.97
C ASN A 166 -14.34 11.90 11.33
N SER A 167 -13.03 12.12 11.39
CA SER A 167 -12.04 11.16 11.93
C SER A 167 -11.39 11.76 13.18
N GLU A 168 -11.27 11.01 14.29
CA GLU A 168 -10.83 11.51 15.61
C GLU A 168 -9.32 11.86 15.70
N LEU A 169 -8.61 11.99 14.58
CA LEU A 169 -7.19 12.35 14.55
C LEU A 169 -7.03 13.76 13.99
N PHE A 170 -5.97 14.46 14.41
CA PHE A 170 -5.49 15.76 13.91
C PHE A 170 -5.94 17.03 14.65
N ALA A 171 -5.37 17.22 15.85
CA ALA A 171 -5.35 18.51 16.55
C ALA A 171 -4.30 19.50 15.98
N GLU A 172 -3.29 19.03 15.23
CA GLU A 172 -2.16 19.86 14.77
C GLU A 172 -2.39 20.62 13.46
N VAL A 173 -3.37 20.22 12.64
CA VAL A 173 -3.64 20.87 11.34
C VAL A 173 -4.43 22.19 11.50
N LYS A 174 -5.04 22.41 12.68
CA LYS A 174 -5.83 23.61 13.01
C LYS A 174 -5.02 24.93 12.97
N GLY A 175 -3.69 24.87 13.03
CA GLY A 175 -2.82 26.05 13.00
C GLY A 175 -2.54 26.61 11.60
N TYR A 176 -2.61 25.79 10.56
CA TYR A 176 -2.17 26.17 9.21
C TYR A 176 -3.28 26.80 8.35
N ALA A 177 -4.54 26.40 8.55
CA ALA A 177 -5.67 26.84 7.73
C ALA A 177 -6.15 28.28 8.01
N LYS A 178 -5.79 28.88 9.15
CA LYS A 178 -6.19 30.25 9.53
C LYS A 178 -5.50 31.37 8.72
N LYS A 179 -4.56 31.04 7.83
CA LYS A 179 -3.63 32.01 7.24
C LYS A 179 -4.02 32.54 5.86
N TYR A 180 -4.94 31.91 5.14
CA TYR A 180 -5.18 32.25 3.72
C TYR A 180 -6.68 32.27 3.39
N ASN A 181 -7.29 33.43 3.58
CA ASN A 181 -8.69 33.73 3.29
C ASN A 181 -8.92 33.87 1.77
N PHE A 182 -9.66 32.96 1.14
CA PHE A 182 -10.01 33.07 -0.28
C PHE A 182 -11.51 32.80 -0.51
N SER A 183 -12.15 33.70 -1.25
CA SER A 183 -13.54 33.67 -1.70
C SER A 183 -13.64 33.06 -3.10
N GLY A 184 -14.60 32.17 -3.30
CA GLY A 184 -14.90 31.52 -4.59
C GLY A 184 -16.40 31.51 -4.91
N VAL A 185 -16.74 31.48 -6.20
CA VAL A 185 -18.12 31.50 -6.73
C VAL A 185 -18.71 30.09 -6.67
N MET A 186 -19.89 29.94 -6.06
CA MET A 186 -20.61 28.66 -5.95
C MET A 186 -21.69 28.52 -7.04
N VAL A 187 -21.67 27.42 -7.78
CA VAL A 187 -22.68 27.06 -8.81
C VAL A 187 -23.42 25.79 -8.37
N ALA A 188 -24.72 25.87 -8.08
CA ALA A 188 -25.50 24.71 -7.65
C ALA A 188 -25.71 23.70 -8.80
N LEU A 189 -25.43 22.42 -8.55
CA LEU A 189 -25.62 21.33 -9.54
C LEU A 189 -26.94 20.56 -9.34
N ALA A 190 -27.45 20.52 -8.11
CA ALA A 190 -28.76 19.94 -7.80
C ALA A 190 -29.39 20.65 -6.60
N VAL A 191 -30.62 21.15 -6.80
CA VAL A 191 -31.40 21.88 -5.78
C VAL A 191 -32.73 21.17 -5.58
N ASP A 192 -33.10 20.86 -4.34
CA ASP A 192 -34.40 20.27 -4.02
C ASP A 192 -35.52 21.32 -3.96
N ASP A 193 -36.78 20.85 -3.88
CA ASP A 193 -37.98 21.71 -3.83
C ASP A 193 -38.01 22.64 -2.59
N ASN A 194 -37.16 22.40 -1.60
CA ASN A 194 -37.01 23.23 -0.41
C ASN A 194 -35.82 24.21 -0.51
N GLY A 195 -35.13 24.27 -1.66
CA GLY A 195 -33.99 25.15 -1.91
C GLY A 195 -32.65 24.63 -1.36
N ASN A 196 -32.56 23.38 -0.92
CA ASN A 196 -31.29 22.80 -0.48
C ASN A 196 -30.45 22.36 -1.67
N VAL A 197 -29.17 22.75 -1.67
CA VAL A 197 -28.21 22.32 -2.67
C VAL A 197 -27.51 21.05 -2.18
N ALA A 198 -27.71 19.94 -2.88
CA ALA A 198 -27.11 18.65 -2.52
C ALA A 198 -25.69 18.49 -3.07
N THR A 199 -25.39 19.11 -4.21
CA THR A 199 -24.08 19.13 -4.87
C THR A 199 -23.90 20.47 -5.59
N TRP A 200 -22.68 21.03 -5.59
CA TRP A 200 -22.35 22.30 -6.25
C TRP A 200 -20.93 22.29 -6.79
N LEU A 201 -20.60 23.25 -7.65
CA LEU A 201 -19.24 23.58 -8.02
C LEU A 201 -18.79 24.79 -7.19
N ASN A 202 -17.57 24.75 -6.66
CA ASN A 202 -16.94 25.90 -6.03
C ASN A 202 -15.64 26.18 -6.77
N ASP A 203 -15.57 27.31 -7.49
CA ASP A 203 -14.47 27.64 -8.40
C ASP A 203 -14.13 26.51 -9.41
N GLY A 204 -15.15 25.76 -9.86
CA GLY A 204 -15.01 24.67 -10.82
C GLY A 204 -14.73 23.28 -10.23
N ASP A 205 -14.53 23.18 -8.91
CA ASP A 205 -14.37 21.91 -8.20
C ASP A 205 -15.71 21.35 -7.71
N PHE A 206 -15.92 20.03 -7.81
CA PHE A 206 -17.16 19.37 -7.37
C PHE A 206 -17.23 19.20 -5.84
N ASP A 207 -18.27 19.74 -5.23
CA ASP A 207 -18.59 19.68 -3.80
C ASP A 207 -20.00 19.09 -3.56
N ALA A 208 -20.23 18.50 -2.38
CA ALA A 208 -21.50 17.86 -2.01
C ALA A 208 -21.88 18.07 -0.54
N ARG A 209 -23.18 18.14 -0.25
CA ARG A 209 -23.74 18.14 1.12
C ARG A 209 -23.78 16.71 1.65
N GLY A 210 -22.60 16.22 2.05
CA GLY A 210 -22.39 14.86 2.53
C GLY A 210 -22.27 13.83 1.39
N VAL A 211 -21.48 12.78 1.62
CA VAL A 211 -21.29 11.68 0.65
C VAL A 211 -21.84 10.40 1.27
N GLY A 212 -22.79 9.75 0.58
CA GLY A 212 -23.37 8.49 1.05
C GLY A 212 -22.38 7.32 1.03
N PRO A 213 -22.53 6.31 1.90
CA PRO A 213 -21.55 5.22 2.08
C PRO A 213 -21.28 4.39 0.81
N ASN A 214 -22.24 4.30 -0.11
CA ASN A 214 -22.06 3.59 -1.37
C ASN A 214 -21.20 4.37 -2.39
N ILE A 215 -21.31 5.71 -2.39
CA ILE A 215 -20.46 6.57 -3.23
C ILE A 215 -19.03 6.62 -2.65
N ILE A 216 -18.90 6.65 -1.31
CA ILE A 216 -17.61 6.45 -0.63
C ILE A 216 -16.96 5.14 -1.07
N LYS A 217 -17.74 4.05 -1.12
CA LYS A 217 -17.26 2.75 -1.58
C LYS A 217 -16.81 2.78 -3.05
N ILE A 218 -17.60 3.37 -3.94
CA ILE A 218 -17.26 3.47 -5.37
C ILE A 218 -16.02 4.34 -5.60
N LEU A 219 -15.89 5.48 -4.92
CA LEU A 219 -14.70 6.34 -4.99
C LEU A 219 -13.47 5.66 -4.37
N SER A 220 -13.65 4.84 -3.32
CA SER A 220 -12.58 4.01 -2.74
C SER A 220 -12.15 2.85 -3.63
N ASP A 221 -13.05 2.38 -4.49
CA ASP A 221 -12.79 1.31 -5.44
C ASP A 221 -12.15 1.86 -6.76
N ALA A 222 -12.31 3.15 -7.07
CA ALA A 222 -11.91 3.77 -8.35
C ALA A 222 -10.68 4.71 -8.33
N LEU A 223 -10.32 5.31 -7.19
CA LEU A 223 -9.11 6.14 -7.08
C LEU A 223 -7.88 5.29 -6.69
N PRO A 224 -6.68 5.48 -7.27
CA PRO A 224 -5.43 4.88 -6.77
C PRO A 224 -4.97 5.48 -5.44
N PHE A 225 -5.85 6.24 -4.77
CA PHE A 225 -5.74 6.50 -3.34
C PHE A 225 -6.17 5.24 -2.58
N GLN A 226 -5.25 4.28 -2.54
CA GLN A 226 -5.20 3.29 -1.48
C GLN A 226 -5.36 4.02 -0.15
N LYS A 227 -6.43 3.65 0.57
CA LYS A 227 -6.79 3.98 1.94
C LYS A 227 -5.63 4.54 2.76
N ALA A 228 -5.92 5.45 3.68
CA ALA A 228 -5.15 5.56 4.91
C ALA A 228 -4.83 4.15 5.45
N GLY A 229 -3.62 3.69 5.15
CA GLY A 229 -2.83 2.75 5.92
C GLY A 229 -2.94 1.25 5.69
N ILE A 230 -3.65 0.67 4.70
CA ILE A 230 -3.48 -0.78 4.43
C ILE A 230 -3.50 -1.08 2.93
N GLU A 231 -2.36 -0.85 2.25
CA GLU A 231 -1.76 -2.01 1.61
C GLU A 231 -1.55 -3.03 2.73
N VAL A 232 -2.14 -4.22 2.65
CA VAL A 232 -1.43 -5.33 3.31
C VAL A 232 -0.24 -5.52 2.39
N SER A 233 0.80 -4.70 2.57
CA SER A 233 2.10 -5.04 2.04
C SER A 233 2.31 -6.48 2.50
N ALA A 234 2.63 -7.38 1.57
CA ALA A 234 2.98 -8.74 1.93
C ALA A 234 3.87 -8.65 3.17
N PRO A 235 3.68 -9.48 4.21
CA PRO A 235 4.35 -9.35 5.51
C PRO A 235 5.88 -9.51 5.44
N VAL A 236 6.42 -9.52 4.23
CA VAL A 236 7.79 -9.68 3.81
C VAL A 236 7.97 -8.87 2.52
N SER A 237 9.03 -8.08 2.42
CA SER A 237 9.47 -7.47 1.17
C SER A 237 10.21 -8.46 0.25
N SER A 238 10.54 -8.06 -0.98
CA SER A 238 11.06 -8.98 -2.01
C SER A 238 12.55 -9.36 -1.87
N GLY A 239 13.28 -8.75 -0.94
CA GLY A 239 14.73 -8.93 -0.80
C GLY A 239 15.55 -8.24 -1.91
N LYS A 240 14.94 -7.37 -2.72
CA LYS A 240 15.60 -6.76 -3.89
C LYS A 240 16.85 -5.95 -3.55
N SER A 241 16.93 -5.35 -2.37
CA SER A 241 18.08 -4.57 -1.91
C SER A 241 19.23 -5.46 -1.39
N LEU A 242 19.02 -6.76 -1.21
CA LEU A 242 20.01 -7.70 -0.65
C LEU A 242 20.99 -8.24 -1.72
N TRP A 243 21.29 -7.45 -2.76
CA TRP A 243 22.07 -7.90 -3.91
C TRP A 243 23.52 -8.27 -3.54
N ARG A 244 24.13 -7.56 -2.59
CA ARG A 244 25.50 -7.82 -2.13
C ARG A 244 25.61 -9.19 -1.46
N TRP A 245 24.68 -9.47 -0.54
CA TRP A 245 24.49 -10.78 0.06
C TRP A 245 24.24 -11.87 -0.99
N ARG A 246 23.26 -11.67 -1.87
CA ARG A 246 22.87 -12.64 -2.91
C ARG A 246 24.02 -12.99 -3.85
N ALA A 247 24.84 -12.01 -4.23
CA ALA A 247 25.99 -12.25 -5.09
C ALA A 247 27.05 -13.13 -4.40
N LYS A 248 27.33 -12.91 -3.12
CA LYS A 248 28.25 -13.75 -2.35
C LYS A 248 27.67 -15.14 -2.09
N LYS A 249 26.39 -15.24 -1.77
CA LYS A 249 25.67 -16.52 -1.66
C LYS A 249 25.73 -17.31 -2.97
N ALA A 250 25.49 -16.68 -4.12
CA ALA A 250 25.55 -17.34 -5.42
C ALA A 250 26.95 -17.90 -5.75
N LYS A 251 28.02 -17.27 -5.25
CA LYS A 251 29.37 -17.86 -5.33
C LYS A 251 29.44 -19.16 -4.50
N LEU A 252 28.94 -19.14 -3.27
CA LEU A 252 28.91 -20.32 -2.41
C LEU A 252 28.05 -21.45 -3.03
N ASP A 253 26.88 -21.12 -3.59
CA ASP A 253 25.98 -22.07 -4.27
C ASP A 253 26.66 -22.77 -5.47
N THR A 254 27.62 -22.10 -6.11
CA THR A 254 28.38 -22.64 -7.26
C THR A 254 29.71 -23.27 -6.84
N GLY A 255 29.99 -23.37 -5.54
CA GLY A 255 31.24 -23.90 -4.99
C GLY A 255 32.44 -22.94 -5.11
N ALA A 256 32.22 -21.71 -5.55
CA ALA A 256 33.26 -20.68 -5.58
C ALA A 256 33.50 -20.12 -4.17
N ALA A 257 34.75 -19.76 -3.88
CA ALA A 257 35.10 -19.18 -2.59
C ALA A 257 34.47 -17.79 -2.40
N ALA A 258 33.82 -17.60 -1.26
CA ALA A 258 33.26 -16.31 -0.86
C ALA A 258 33.15 -16.22 0.66
N TYR A 259 33.14 -14.99 1.17
CA TYR A 259 32.94 -14.70 2.58
C TYR A 259 31.72 -13.80 2.75
N ALA A 260 30.57 -14.43 2.92
CA ALA A 260 29.33 -13.71 3.19
C ALA A 260 29.16 -13.48 4.69
N LYS A 261 28.64 -12.31 5.06
CA LYS A 261 28.50 -11.89 6.46
C LYS A 261 27.08 -11.40 6.72
N ALA A 262 26.40 -12.04 7.67
CA ALA A 262 25.13 -11.60 8.19
C ALA A 262 25.27 -11.13 9.64
N ALA A 263 24.50 -10.13 10.04
CA ALA A 263 24.51 -9.60 11.39
C ALA A 263 23.09 -9.36 11.92
N PHE A 264 22.95 -9.42 13.24
CA PHE A 264 21.74 -9.00 13.96
C PHE A 264 22.06 -7.82 14.88
N THR A 265 21.17 -6.84 14.96
CA THR A 265 21.25 -5.73 15.92
C THR A 265 19.86 -5.27 16.34
N GLY A 266 19.75 -4.62 17.49
CA GLY A 266 18.45 -4.33 18.11
C GLY A 266 18.43 -4.58 19.61
N ASP A 267 17.25 -4.91 20.12
CA ASP A 267 17.07 -5.13 21.55
C ASP A 267 17.49 -6.54 22.01
N SER A 268 16.92 -7.01 23.13
CA SER A 268 17.14 -8.34 23.69
C SER A 268 16.86 -9.48 22.70
N TRP A 269 16.04 -9.27 21.67
CA TRP A 269 15.82 -10.23 20.59
C TRP A 269 17.09 -10.51 19.77
N THR A 270 18.05 -9.59 19.79
CA THR A 270 19.34 -9.73 19.09
C THR A 270 20.53 -9.76 20.02
N GLU A 271 20.37 -9.42 21.31
CA GLU A 271 21.39 -9.66 22.33
C GLU A 271 21.44 -11.16 22.67
N TYR A 272 20.28 -11.81 22.81
CA TYR A 272 20.25 -13.24 23.10
C TYR A 272 20.64 -14.04 21.86
N PRO A 273 21.42 -15.13 22.03
CA PRO A 273 21.92 -15.88 20.89
C PRO A 273 20.81 -16.66 20.17
N GLY A 274 19.65 -16.92 20.79
CA GLY A 274 18.65 -17.88 20.28
C GLY A 274 18.25 -17.68 18.81
N ILE A 275 17.86 -16.47 18.41
CA ILE A 275 17.42 -16.18 17.03
C ILE A 275 18.62 -16.23 16.07
N ALA A 276 19.70 -15.53 16.41
CA ALA A 276 20.90 -15.48 15.57
C ALA A 276 21.55 -16.85 15.39
N GLN A 277 21.61 -17.67 16.46
CA GLN A 277 22.14 -19.03 16.44
C GLN A 277 21.25 -19.96 15.62
N ALA A 278 19.92 -19.89 15.77
CA ALA A 278 19.03 -20.70 14.97
C ALA A 278 19.18 -20.42 13.47
N LEU A 279 19.37 -19.15 13.06
CA LEU A 279 19.66 -18.83 11.67
C LEU A 279 21.07 -19.28 11.26
N ALA A 280 22.07 -19.07 12.12
CA ALA A 280 23.44 -19.49 11.89
C ALA A 280 23.53 -21.01 11.66
N ASP A 281 22.85 -21.82 12.46
CA ASP A 281 22.84 -23.28 12.33
C ASP A 281 22.28 -23.73 10.97
N ILE A 282 21.19 -23.10 10.50
CA ILE A 282 20.62 -23.36 9.16
C ILE A 282 21.64 -22.99 8.07
N ILE A 283 22.23 -21.79 8.16
CA ILE A 283 23.16 -21.26 7.15
C ILE A 283 24.45 -22.08 7.12
N PHE A 284 25.03 -22.41 8.27
CA PHE A 284 26.27 -23.16 8.36
C PHE A 284 26.10 -24.59 7.86
N GLY A 285 24.92 -25.19 8.04
CA GLY A 285 24.57 -26.47 7.43
C GLY A 285 24.62 -26.44 5.89
N ASN A 286 24.35 -25.29 5.28
CA ASN A 286 24.36 -25.11 3.82
C ASN A 286 25.71 -24.63 3.26
N TYR A 287 26.45 -23.79 4.01
CA TYR A 287 27.57 -23.01 3.46
C TYR A 287 28.87 -23.06 4.28
N ALA A 288 28.90 -23.83 5.37
CA ALA A 288 29.95 -23.84 6.37
C ALA A 288 30.15 -22.48 7.11
N LYS A 289 30.59 -22.59 8.36
CA LYS A 289 30.94 -21.44 9.19
C LYS A 289 32.29 -20.86 8.75
N ALA A 290 32.31 -19.58 8.40
CA ALA A 290 33.51 -18.86 7.96
C ALA A 290 34.17 -18.00 9.05
N GLY A 291 33.51 -17.81 10.19
CA GLY A 291 33.99 -17.00 11.30
C GLY A 291 33.00 -16.91 12.45
N ASP A 292 33.47 -16.37 13.58
CA ASP A 292 32.67 -16.13 14.77
C ASP A 292 32.14 -14.67 14.83
N GLY A 293 32.69 -13.77 14.01
CA GLY A 293 32.25 -12.38 13.97
C GLY A 293 32.58 -11.62 15.25
N MET A 294 31.74 -10.65 15.61
CA MET A 294 31.92 -9.83 16.80
C MET A 294 31.48 -10.56 18.07
N LEU A 295 32.25 -10.33 19.13
CA LEU A 295 32.06 -10.89 20.47
C LEU A 295 31.64 -9.78 21.43
N GLN A 296 30.47 -9.94 22.05
CA GLN A 296 29.92 -8.96 23.00
C GLN A 296 30.38 -9.25 24.43
N PHE A 297 30.60 -8.22 25.24
CA PHE A 297 31.24 -8.37 26.56
C PHE A 297 30.39 -8.95 27.68
N GLY A 298 29.12 -9.30 27.45
CA GLY A 298 28.33 -9.88 28.53
C GLY A 298 27.91 -8.87 29.59
N VAL A 299 27.62 -7.61 29.22
CA VAL A 299 27.41 -6.54 30.21
C VAL A 299 26.16 -6.77 31.06
N ASP A 300 25.10 -7.38 30.50
CA ASP A 300 23.86 -7.70 31.23
C ASP A 300 23.91 -9.04 32.01
N LYS A 301 25.10 -9.57 32.34
CA LYS A 301 25.30 -10.89 33.01
C LYS A 301 24.49 -11.12 34.32
N GLY A 302 23.88 -10.09 34.91
CA GLY A 302 23.05 -10.17 36.13
C GLY A 302 21.54 -9.98 35.93
N GLY A 303 21.08 -9.63 34.73
CA GLY A 303 19.65 -9.52 34.41
C GLY A 303 19.01 -10.86 34.05
N PRO A 304 17.75 -10.87 33.56
CA PRO A 304 17.08 -12.06 33.00
C PRO A 304 17.87 -12.76 31.86
N SER A 305 18.94 -12.14 31.36
CA SER A 305 19.86 -12.63 30.33
C SER A 305 21.03 -13.46 30.86
N GLY A 306 21.41 -13.33 32.14
CA GLY A 306 22.56 -14.02 32.73
C GLY A 306 22.44 -15.55 32.68
N SER A 307 21.20 -16.07 32.75
CA SER A 307 20.89 -17.50 32.62
C SER A 307 20.75 -17.98 31.17
N LYS A 308 20.76 -17.08 30.18
CA LYS A 308 20.42 -17.37 28.77
C LYS A 308 21.63 -17.53 27.86
N GLY A 309 22.83 -17.23 28.38
CA GLY A 309 24.07 -17.18 27.58
C GLY A 309 24.06 -15.97 26.64
N GLN A 310 25.21 -15.33 26.45
CA GLN A 310 25.32 -14.14 25.60
C GLN A 310 26.25 -14.35 24.40
N GLN A 311 26.73 -15.56 24.16
CA GLN A 311 27.64 -15.86 23.05
C GLN A 311 27.03 -16.86 22.09
N MET A 312 27.43 -16.77 20.82
CA MET A 312 27.09 -17.73 19.79
C MET A 312 28.12 -18.85 19.73
N ASN A 313 27.81 -19.92 18.98
CA ASN A 313 28.73 -20.98 18.57
C ASN A 313 29.46 -21.72 19.71
N GLY A 314 28.89 -21.73 20.91
CA GLY A 314 29.51 -22.35 22.09
C GLY A 314 30.75 -21.60 22.63
N ILE A 315 30.93 -20.34 22.22
CA ILE A 315 32.00 -19.47 22.74
C ILE A 315 31.79 -19.24 24.23
N THR A 316 32.87 -19.32 25.00
CA THR A 316 32.86 -19.03 26.44
C THR A 316 33.34 -17.62 26.71
N LEU A 317 32.87 -17.03 27.80
CA LEU A 317 33.26 -15.68 28.22
C LEU A 317 33.38 -15.59 29.75
N GLU A 318 34.60 -15.34 30.21
CA GLU A 318 34.92 -15.05 31.61
C GLU A 318 35.39 -13.59 31.71
N SER A 319 34.94 -12.85 32.73
CA SER A 319 35.28 -11.42 32.90
C SER A 319 35.19 -11.03 34.37
N ALA A 320 36.14 -10.22 34.85
CA ALA A 320 36.15 -9.67 36.19
C ALA A 320 36.88 -8.31 36.25
N GLY A 321 36.47 -7.43 37.17
CA GLY A 321 37.18 -6.18 37.45
C GLY A 321 36.96 -5.03 36.46
N TRP A 322 36.00 -5.18 35.54
CA TRP A 322 35.61 -4.14 34.58
C TRP A 322 34.37 -3.38 35.05
N ALA A 323 34.36 -2.07 34.87
CA ALA A 323 33.12 -1.30 34.77
C ALA A 323 32.54 -1.45 33.36
N ALA A 324 31.24 -1.21 33.22
CA ALA A 324 30.57 -1.30 31.93
C ALA A 324 29.82 0.00 31.60
N TYR A 325 29.78 0.33 30.33
CA TYR A 325 28.83 1.27 29.75
C TYR A 325 27.76 0.48 29.00
N ASP A 326 26.52 0.89 29.17
CA ASP A 326 25.36 0.28 28.53
C ASP A 326 24.37 1.38 28.11
N ALA A 327 24.17 1.53 26.80
CA ALA A 327 23.24 2.49 26.20
C ALA A 327 21.76 2.20 26.49
N SER A 328 21.41 1.04 27.07
CA SER A 328 20.04 0.74 27.52
C SER A 328 19.67 1.39 28.86
N VAL A 329 20.67 1.82 29.65
CA VAL A 329 20.45 2.33 31.00
C VAL A 329 19.87 3.74 30.96
N ILE A 330 18.73 3.93 31.64
CA ILE A 330 18.00 5.20 31.71
C ILE A 330 18.32 5.91 33.03
N PRO A 331 18.57 7.24 33.02
CA PRO A 331 18.60 8.13 31.85
C PRO A 331 19.80 7.86 30.96
N TYR A 332 19.60 7.94 29.63
CA TYR A 332 20.67 7.68 28.68
C TYR A 332 21.80 8.70 28.81
N THR A 333 23.03 8.20 28.93
CA THR A 333 24.24 9.02 29.00
C THR A 333 25.11 8.78 27.78
N ASP A 334 25.92 9.77 27.40
CA ASP A 334 26.93 9.58 26.36
C ASP A 334 28.03 8.64 26.89
N PRO A 335 28.56 7.73 26.06
CA PRO A 335 29.64 6.85 26.49
C PRO A 335 30.92 7.65 26.73
N LEU A 336 31.36 7.70 27.98
CA LEU A 336 32.54 8.45 28.40
C LEU A 336 33.83 8.02 27.65
N TYR A 337 33.91 6.74 27.28
CA TYR A 337 35.08 6.13 26.65
C TYR A 337 34.73 5.35 25.38
N GLY A 338 33.76 5.85 24.63
CA GLY A 338 33.23 5.19 23.41
C GLY A 338 32.43 3.92 23.70
N CYS A 339 31.76 3.41 22.67
CA CYS A 339 31.05 2.13 22.71
C CYS A 339 31.10 1.40 21.35
N GLY A 340 30.80 0.11 21.34
CA GLY A 340 30.53 -0.64 20.11
C GLY A 340 29.19 -0.26 19.48
N ALA A 341 28.91 -0.74 18.26
CA ALA A 341 27.59 -0.54 17.65
C ALA A 341 26.44 -1.29 18.36
N ASP A 342 26.76 -2.18 19.29
CA ASP A 342 25.82 -2.76 20.25
C ASP A 342 25.56 -1.84 21.46
N GLY A 343 26.12 -0.63 21.49
CA GLY A 343 25.93 0.32 22.58
C GLY A 343 26.56 -0.12 23.90
N MET A 344 27.52 -1.05 23.88
CA MET A 344 28.22 -1.52 25.07
C MET A 344 29.72 -1.25 24.99
N ALA A 345 30.34 -1.09 26.16
CA ALA A 345 31.79 -1.09 26.34
C ALA A 345 32.14 -1.53 27.76
N ILE A 346 33.38 -1.97 27.95
CA ILE A 346 33.94 -2.24 29.27
C ILE A 346 35.20 -1.41 29.49
N TYR A 347 35.39 -0.90 30.70
CA TYR A 347 36.53 -0.03 31.00
C TYR A 347 37.01 -0.17 32.44
N THR A 348 38.26 0.23 32.68
CA THR A 348 38.85 0.28 34.03
C THR A 348 40.02 1.26 34.05
N SER A 349 40.30 1.81 35.23
CA SER A 349 41.56 2.52 35.52
C SER A 349 42.51 1.68 36.38
N GLY A 350 42.08 0.50 36.83
CA GLY A 350 42.84 -0.36 37.73
C GLY A 350 43.65 -1.45 37.01
N PRO A 351 44.59 -2.08 37.71
CA PRO A 351 45.47 -3.10 37.12
C PRO A 351 44.95 -4.54 37.20
N ASN A 352 43.75 -4.77 37.73
CA ASN A 352 43.28 -6.11 38.12
C ASN A 352 42.13 -6.65 37.26
N ALA A 353 41.79 -6.00 36.14
CA ALA A 353 40.71 -6.46 35.29
C ALA A 353 41.18 -7.58 34.37
N THR A 354 40.32 -8.59 34.16
CA THR A 354 40.59 -9.78 33.35
C THR A 354 39.41 -10.08 32.44
N LEU A 355 39.69 -10.58 31.25
CA LEU A 355 38.71 -10.99 30.25
C LEU A 355 39.27 -12.20 29.50
N ARG A 356 38.46 -13.24 29.31
CA ARG A 356 38.83 -14.41 28.53
C ARG A 356 37.69 -14.86 27.65
N TYR A 357 37.99 -15.02 26.36
CA TYR A 357 37.14 -15.77 25.44
C TYR A 357 37.79 -17.10 25.09
N GLY A 358 36.98 -18.17 25.07
CA GLY A 358 37.40 -19.50 24.64
C GLY A 358 36.52 -20.03 23.52
N ASN A 359 36.93 -21.17 22.94
CA ASN A 359 36.24 -21.85 21.85
C ASN A 359 36.12 -21.00 20.56
N LEU A 360 37.09 -20.13 20.28
CA LEU A 360 37.08 -19.30 19.07
C LEU A 360 37.64 -20.09 17.89
N THR A 361 36.85 -20.30 16.82
CA THR A 361 37.35 -20.95 15.60
C THR A 361 37.87 -19.90 14.64
N THR A 362 39.19 -19.66 14.67
CA THR A 362 39.74 -18.40 14.13
C THR A 362 41.13 -18.52 13.54
N THR A 363 41.46 -17.60 12.63
CA THR A 363 42.81 -17.36 12.09
C THR A 363 43.34 -15.98 12.48
N ALA A 364 42.46 -15.09 12.94
CA ALA A 364 42.81 -13.76 13.43
C ALA A 364 41.78 -13.22 14.42
N ILE A 365 42.25 -12.53 15.46
CA ILE A 365 41.42 -11.86 16.44
C ILE A 365 41.74 -10.37 16.43
N THR A 366 40.72 -9.53 16.35
CA THR A 366 40.85 -8.07 16.45
C THR A 366 40.30 -7.61 17.80
N ILE A 367 41.10 -6.86 18.55
CA ILE A 367 40.67 -6.16 19.76
C ILE A 367 40.40 -4.70 19.38
N ASN A 368 39.16 -4.25 19.54
CA ASN A 368 38.78 -2.86 19.32
C ASN A 368 38.70 -2.13 20.66
N TYR A 369 39.33 -0.96 20.75
CA TYR A 369 39.46 -0.21 21.99
C TYR A 369 39.38 1.30 21.73
N TRP A 370 38.99 2.06 22.75
CA TRP A 370 39.04 3.52 22.72
C TRP A 370 40.41 3.97 23.21
N ASP A 371 41.15 4.68 22.37
CA ASP A 371 42.56 5.00 22.61
C ASP A 371 42.72 6.12 23.66
N LEU A 372 42.97 5.67 24.90
CA LEU A 372 43.23 6.50 26.07
C LEU A 372 44.68 6.28 26.53
N ALA A 373 45.06 6.71 27.74
CA ALA A 373 46.43 6.57 28.24
C ALA A 373 46.71 5.25 29.00
N GLY A 374 45.70 4.38 29.16
CA GLY A 374 45.85 3.11 29.87
C GLY A 374 46.63 2.05 29.09
N LYS A 375 47.02 0.99 29.79
CA LYS A 375 47.73 -0.16 29.20
C LYS A 375 46.96 -1.44 29.47
N PHE A 376 46.83 -2.29 28.47
CA PHE A 376 46.37 -3.67 28.64
C PHE A 376 47.33 -4.61 27.96
N ARG A 377 47.25 -5.89 28.26
CA ARG A 377 48.00 -6.91 27.53
C ARG A 377 47.09 -8.05 27.14
N TYR A 378 47.46 -8.76 26.08
CA TYR A 378 46.72 -9.92 25.60
C TYR A 378 47.67 -11.08 25.32
N ARG A 379 47.11 -12.29 25.30
CA ARG A 379 47.76 -13.49 24.76
C ARG A 379 46.71 -14.42 24.16
N THR A 380 47.14 -15.25 23.22
CA THR A 380 46.32 -16.35 22.70
C THR A 380 46.93 -17.69 23.11
N ASP A 381 46.11 -18.67 23.47
CA ASP A 381 46.52 -20.06 23.77
C ASP A 381 47.72 -20.19 24.71
N ASP A 382 47.70 -19.42 25.81
CA ASP A 382 48.78 -19.38 26.80
C ASP A 382 50.16 -18.94 26.27
N ASN A 383 50.22 -18.37 25.05
CA ASN A 383 51.44 -17.78 24.50
C ASN A 383 51.92 -16.58 25.33
N ALA A 384 53.09 -16.04 24.97
CA ALA A 384 53.64 -14.86 25.62
C ALA A 384 52.69 -13.65 25.54
N TRP A 385 52.60 -12.91 26.65
CA TRP A 385 51.82 -11.69 26.72
C TRP A 385 52.40 -10.58 25.82
N THR A 386 51.51 -9.89 25.12
CA THR A 386 51.81 -8.68 24.35
C THR A 386 51.10 -7.49 24.96
N THR A 387 51.86 -6.43 25.31
CA THR A 387 51.30 -5.20 25.89
C THR A 387 50.91 -4.20 24.82
N VAL A 388 49.71 -3.65 24.95
CA VAL A 388 49.19 -2.50 24.19
C VAL A 388 49.23 -1.28 25.10
N THR A 389 49.93 -0.24 24.68
CA THR A 389 49.97 1.05 25.37
C THR A 389 49.14 2.05 24.59
N GLY A 390 48.09 2.57 25.22
CA GLY A 390 47.24 3.57 24.59
C GLY A 390 47.97 4.89 24.34
N GLY A 391 47.65 5.53 23.22
CA GLY A 391 48.26 6.78 22.77
C GLY A 391 47.50 8.04 23.19
N GLY A 392 46.33 7.91 23.83
CA GLY A 392 45.52 9.05 24.28
C GLY A 392 44.85 9.85 23.16
N THR A 393 44.59 9.26 21.98
CA THR A 393 44.00 10.01 20.86
C THR A 393 42.51 10.29 20.98
N ASN A 394 41.81 9.71 21.97
CA ASN A 394 40.35 9.79 22.12
C ASN A 394 39.61 9.38 20.84
N ALA A 395 40.01 8.24 20.27
CA ALA A 395 39.39 7.67 19.08
C ALA A 395 39.43 6.14 19.14
N ALA A 396 38.51 5.48 18.43
CA ALA A 396 38.52 4.03 18.31
C ALA A 396 39.76 3.56 17.51
N LYS A 397 40.42 2.52 18.01
CA LYS A 397 41.57 1.84 17.39
C LYS A 397 41.43 0.33 17.51
N SER A 398 42.28 -0.38 16.77
CA SER A 398 42.30 -1.84 16.73
C SER A 398 43.71 -2.39 16.89
N VAL A 399 43.82 -3.52 17.56
CA VAL A 399 45.00 -4.40 17.51
C VAL A 399 44.58 -5.71 16.86
N VAL A 400 45.29 -6.10 15.80
CA VAL A 400 45.01 -7.33 15.05
C VAL A 400 46.04 -8.39 15.41
N ILE A 401 45.58 -9.47 16.01
CA ILE A 401 46.34 -10.71 16.18
C ILE A 401 46.12 -11.53 14.92
N SER A 402 47.19 -11.79 14.16
CA SER A 402 47.12 -12.50 12.88
C SER A 402 48.03 -13.73 12.87
N GLY A 403 47.84 -14.61 11.88
CA GLY A 403 48.70 -15.78 11.70
C GLY A 403 48.39 -16.94 12.65
N LEU A 404 47.22 -16.96 13.30
CA LEU A 404 46.76 -18.13 14.02
C LEU A 404 46.49 -19.24 13.00
N SER A 405 46.97 -20.45 13.28
CA SER A 405 46.59 -21.64 12.52
C SER A 405 45.08 -21.82 12.58
N LEU A 406 44.41 -22.26 11.52
CA LEU A 406 42.97 -22.52 11.62
C LEU A 406 42.70 -23.60 12.67
N GLY A 407 42.06 -23.22 13.77
CA GLY A 407 41.79 -24.11 14.89
C GLY A 407 40.92 -23.44 15.96
N VAL A 408 40.74 -24.15 17.08
CA VAL A 408 40.07 -23.62 18.27
C VAL A 408 41.11 -22.90 19.12
N HIS A 409 40.84 -21.63 19.40
CA HIS A 409 41.73 -20.75 20.14
C HIS A 409 41.01 -20.11 21.34
N SER A 410 41.82 -19.56 22.22
CA SER A 410 41.38 -18.65 23.28
C SER A 410 42.15 -17.34 23.21
N ILE A 411 41.54 -16.28 23.74
CA ILE A 411 42.21 -15.00 23.98
C ILE A 411 41.97 -14.58 25.43
N GLU A 412 43.05 -14.17 26.08
CA GLU A 412 43.03 -13.58 27.40
C GLU A 412 43.50 -12.12 27.29
N ILE A 413 42.85 -11.24 28.03
CA ILE A 413 43.20 -9.84 28.19
C ILE A 413 43.24 -9.53 29.68
N ASP A 414 44.30 -8.86 30.13
CA ASP A 414 44.35 -8.29 31.48
C ASP A 414 44.90 -6.87 31.49
N THR A 415 44.66 -6.16 32.59
CA THR A 415 45.15 -4.80 32.81
C THR A 415 46.31 -4.72 33.79
N THR A 416 47.01 -5.83 34.07
CA THR A 416 48.18 -5.85 34.95
C THR A 416 49.20 -4.74 34.66
N PRO A 417 49.53 -4.39 33.39
CA PRO A 417 50.48 -3.30 33.12
C PRO A 417 49.91 -1.89 33.36
N ASN A 418 48.64 -1.74 33.75
CA ASN A 418 47.97 -0.45 33.98
C ASN A 418 48.24 0.13 35.38
N ASP A 419 49.49 0.13 35.80
CA ASP A 419 49.94 0.57 37.13
C ASP A 419 49.88 2.09 37.35
N SER A 420 49.87 2.87 36.25
CA SER A 420 49.87 4.33 36.26
C SER A 420 48.49 4.99 36.30
N GLY A 421 47.40 4.21 36.44
CA GLY A 421 46.03 4.72 36.59
C GLY A 421 45.40 5.29 35.31
N GLY A 422 45.99 5.04 34.13
CA GLY A 422 45.38 5.39 32.84
C GLY A 422 44.10 4.57 32.60
N VAL A 423 43.19 5.06 31.77
CA VAL A 423 41.95 4.34 31.47
C VAL A 423 42.17 3.37 30.30
N VAL A 424 41.75 2.13 30.46
CA VAL A 424 41.59 1.14 29.39
C VAL A 424 40.09 1.03 29.08
N SER A 425 39.71 1.12 27.81
CA SER A 425 38.33 0.93 27.35
C SER A 425 38.28 0.01 26.14
N LEU A 426 37.59 -1.12 26.25
CA LEU A 426 37.39 -2.08 25.18
C LEU A 426 35.98 -1.91 24.60
N LEU A 427 35.91 -1.86 23.28
CA LEU A 427 34.68 -1.59 22.51
C LEU A 427 34.06 -2.86 21.94
N SER A 428 34.90 -3.79 21.48
CA SER A 428 34.49 -5.12 21.02
C SER A 428 35.71 -5.99 20.74
N LEU A 429 35.49 -7.30 20.58
CA LEU A 429 36.42 -8.17 19.88
C LEU A 429 35.77 -8.71 18.61
N ALA A 430 36.57 -9.03 17.61
CA ALA A 430 36.11 -9.74 16.41
C ALA A 430 37.01 -10.94 16.13
N SER A 431 36.42 -12.07 15.75
CA SER A 431 37.09 -13.33 15.46
C SER A 431 36.84 -13.74 14.01
N LYS A 432 37.91 -13.71 13.20
CA LYS A 432 37.88 -14.03 11.77
C LYS A 432 38.27 -15.48 11.56
N GLY A 433 37.35 -16.29 11.06
CA GLY A 433 37.57 -17.72 10.78
C GLY A 433 38.34 -17.98 9.49
N THR A 434 37.83 -18.93 8.70
CA THR A 434 38.43 -19.38 7.43
C THR A 434 38.40 -18.30 6.35
N GLY A 435 37.46 -17.35 6.43
CA GLY A 435 37.18 -16.41 5.34
C GLY A 435 36.57 -17.08 4.10
N ASN A 436 36.02 -18.28 4.23
CA ASN A 436 35.27 -18.97 3.17
C ASN A 436 34.04 -19.67 3.75
N GLY A 437 32.85 -19.35 3.23
CA GLY A 437 31.54 -19.71 3.76
C GLY A 437 30.78 -18.48 4.29
N VAL A 438 30.03 -18.66 5.38
CA VAL A 438 29.25 -17.59 6.00
C VAL A 438 29.65 -17.32 7.45
N GLU A 439 29.71 -16.05 7.82
CA GLU A 439 29.77 -15.60 9.22
C GLU A 439 28.45 -14.97 9.63
N VAL A 440 27.99 -15.32 10.84
CA VAL A 440 26.79 -14.72 11.46
C VAL A 440 27.21 -14.13 12.80
N THR A 441 26.96 -12.84 12.99
CA THR A 441 27.29 -12.11 14.21
C THR A 441 26.07 -11.47 14.85
N LYS A 442 26.15 -11.13 16.14
CA LYS A 442 25.11 -10.37 16.84
C LYS A 442 25.68 -9.15 17.57
N LEU A 443 24.88 -8.08 17.60
CA LEU A 443 25.22 -6.73 18.07
C LEU A 443 24.02 -6.12 18.81
N GLY A 444 23.25 -6.94 19.52
CA GLY A 444 22.05 -6.49 20.24
C GLY A 444 22.34 -6.02 21.65
N ASN A 445 21.45 -5.19 22.19
CA ASN A 445 21.53 -4.67 23.55
C ASN A 445 20.22 -4.91 24.30
N GLY A 446 20.28 -5.66 25.40
CA GLY A 446 19.12 -6.00 26.20
C GLY A 446 18.39 -4.77 26.74
N GLY A 447 17.08 -4.68 26.54
CA GLY A 447 16.27 -3.60 27.10
C GLY A 447 16.41 -2.24 26.40
N ILE A 448 17.34 -2.08 25.45
CA ILE A 448 17.46 -0.84 24.70
C ILE A 448 16.19 -0.55 23.89
N ARG A 449 15.93 0.74 23.69
CA ARG A 449 14.91 1.29 22.79
C ARG A 449 15.59 1.99 21.62
N ALA A 450 14.83 2.34 20.58
CA ALA A 450 15.34 3.11 19.45
C ALA A 450 15.99 4.44 19.90
N ASP A 451 15.41 5.13 20.89
CA ASP A 451 15.94 6.40 21.41
C ASP A 451 17.26 6.25 22.20
N GLY A 452 17.56 5.07 22.74
CA GLY A 452 18.86 4.75 23.34
C GLY A 452 19.98 4.69 22.29
N TYR A 453 19.69 4.22 21.08
CA TYR A 453 20.66 4.17 19.98
C TYR A 453 21.15 5.54 19.53
N LYS A 454 20.48 6.64 19.90
CA LYS A 454 21.00 8.01 19.67
C LYS A 454 22.38 8.23 20.29
N LYS A 455 22.70 7.52 21.37
CA LYS A 455 24.02 7.55 22.04
C LYS A 455 25.09 6.74 21.30
N VAL A 456 24.66 5.84 20.43
CA VAL A 456 25.52 4.89 19.71
C VAL A 456 25.86 5.41 18.30
N LEU A 457 25.02 6.26 17.70
CA LEU A 457 25.17 6.73 16.31
C LEU A 457 26.59 7.19 15.93
N PRO A 458 27.33 7.96 16.77
CA PRO A 458 28.69 8.40 16.42
C PRO A 458 29.70 7.26 16.26
N TYR A 459 29.42 6.09 16.83
CA TYR A 459 30.33 4.94 16.91
C TYR A 459 30.01 3.84 15.88
N ILE A 460 28.85 3.91 15.23
CA ILE A 460 28.45 2.97 14.16
C ILE A 460 29.48 2.91 13.02
N PRO A 461 30.02 4.03 12.49
CA PRO A 461 30.94 3.97 11.34
C PRO A 461 32.16 3.08 11.57
N PHE A 462 32.77 3.15 12.75
CA PHE A 462 33.93 2.34 13.09
C PHE A 462 33.59 0.84 13.07
N THR A 463 32.50 0.46 13.75
CA THR A 463 32.08 -0.95 13.84
C THR A 463 31.62 -1.50 12.49
N ALA A 464 30.87 -0.70 11.72
CA ALA A 464 30.39 -1.07 10.40
C ALA A 464 31.56 -1.36 9.44
N GLN A 465 32.63 -0.55 9.50
CA GLN A 465 33.83 -0.76 8.71
C GLN A 465 34.59 -2.03 9.12
N GLN A 466 34.67 -2.33 10.43
CA GLN A 466 35.33 -3.55 10.92
C GLN A 466 34.59 -4.82 10.50
N LEU A 467 33.26 -4.80 10.57
CA LEU A 467 32.45 -5.96 10.24
C LEU A 467 32.27 -6.14 8.73
N ASP A 468 32.05 -5.05 7.98
CA ASP A 468 31.75 -5.06 6.55
C ASP A 468 30.66 -6.09 6.19
N VAL A 469 29.53 -5.99 6.92
CA VAL A 469 28.39 -6.91 6.79
C VAL A 469 27.73 -6.79 5.42
N ASP A 470 27.23 -7.90 4.89
CA ASP A 470 26.48 -7.92 3.63
C ASP A 470 24.97 -7.85 3.85
N LEU A 471 24.52 -8.34 5.01
CA LEU A 471 23.13 -8.43 5.43
C LEU A 471 23.00 -8.09 6.92
N LEU A 472 22.15 -7.13 7.27
CA LEU A 472 21.89 -6.69 8.64
C LEU A 472 20.40 -6.83 8.97
N PHE A 473 20.07 -7.72 9.90
CA PHE A 473 18.74 -7.84 10.48
C PHE A 473 18.62 -6.91 11.70
N MET A 474 17.63 -6.04 11.67
CA MET A 474 17.37 -5.07 12.75
C MET A 474 16.04 -5.40 13.42
N ILE A 475 16.05 -5.82 14.69
CA ILE A 475 14.84 -6.18 15.46
C ILE A 475 14.68 -5.23 16.64
N ILE A 476 13.66 -4.37 16.59
CA ILE A 476 13.43 -3.33 17.61
C ILE A 476 11.95 -3.05 17.76
N GLY A 477 11.54 -2.43 18.88
CA GLY A 477 10.17 -1.99 19.12
C GLY A 477 9.49 -2.66 20.30
N THR A 478 10.01 -3.78 20.82
CA THR A 478 9.41 -4.45 22.00
C THR A 478 9.45 -3.53 23.22
N ASN A 479 10.61 -2.91 23.48
CA ASN A 479 10.80 -2.01 24.62
C ASN A 479 10.17 -0.64 24.38
N ASP A 480 10.24 -0.14 23.14
CA ASP A 480 9.62 1.12 22.72
C ASP A 480 8.12 1.10 22.94
N ALA A 481 7.47 0.01 22.52
CA ALA A 481 6.04 -0.10 22.60
C ALA A 481 5.51 -0.23 24.03
N ARG A 482 6.33 -0.73 24.96
CA ARG A 482 6.01 -0.87 26.38
C ARG A 482 6.35 0.39 27.19
N ALA A 483 7.20 1.27 26.68
CA ALA A 483 7.64 2.46 27.39
C ALA A 483 6.62 3.59 27.33
N SER A 484 6.72 4.55 28.24
CA SER A 484 5.91 5.78 28.23
C SER A 484 6.61 6.86 27.39
N ILE A 485 6.84 6.58 26.11
CA ILE A 485 7.42 7.51 25.13
C ILE A 485 6.41 7.85 24.05
N SER A 486 6.64 8.94 23.30
CA SER A 486 5.80 9.25 22.14
C SER A 486 6.14 8.33 20.97
N PHE A 487 5.13 8.06 20.15
CA PHE A 487 5.31 7.38 18.87
C PHE A 487 6.31 8.11 17.95
N GLU A 488 6.22 9.44 17.91
CA GLU A 488 7.13 10.32 17.16
C GLU A 488 8.60 10.09 17.55
N LEU A 489 8.88 9.91 18.85
CA LEU A 489 10.23 9.66 19.34
C LEU A 489 10.75 8.30 18.87
N PHE A 490 9.92 7.26 18.90
CA PHE A 490 10.29 5.95 18.34
C PHE A 490 10.63 6.07 16.85
N GLU A 491 9.72 6.64 16.05
CA GLU A 491 9.88 6.72 14.58
C GLU A 491 11.12 7.53 14.20
N THR A 492 11.31 8.72 14.81
CA THR A 492 12.49 9.55 14.55
C THR A 492 13.79 8.85 14.96
N SER A 493 13.79 8.11 16.06
CA SER A 493 15.01 7.42 16.53
C SER A 493 15.36 6.23 15.63
N LEU A 494 14.36 5.49 15.15
CA LEU A 494 14.56 4.41 14.19
C LEU A 494 15.09 4.95 12.85
N ASP A 495 14.56 6.09 12.39
CA ASP A 495 15.01 6.80 11.19
C ASP A 495 16.50 7.16 11.26
N GLU A 496 16.90 7.82 12.35
CA GLU A 496 18.29 8.21 12.59
C GLU A 496 19.23 7.00 12.65
N TRP A 497 18.78 5.89 13.25
CA TRP A 497 19.58 4.68 13.40
C TRP A 497 19.78 3.94 12.07
N VAL A 498 18.73 3.76 11.26
CA VAL A 498 18.83 3.17 9.92
C VAL A 498 19.72 4.02 9.02
N ASN A 499 19.54 5.35 9.06
CA ASN A 499 20.36 6.30 8.32
C ASN A 499 21.86 6.19 8.67
N ALA A 500 22.19 6.02 9.96
CA ALA A 500 23.57 5.90 10.40
C ALA A 500 24.25 4.63 9.85
N TRP A 501 23.54 3.49 9.86
CA TRP A 501 24.04 2.25 9.25
C TRP A 501 24.19 2.37 7.73
N GLN A 502 23.19 2.90 7.04
CA GLN A 502 23.26 3.06 5.58
C GLN A 502 24.36 4.04 5.15
N LYS A 503 24.61 5.10 5.91
CA LYS A 503 25.75 6.01 5.67
C LYS A 503 27.09 5.35 5.90
N ALA A 504 27.19 4.53 6.95
CA ALA A 504 28.42 3.86 7.32
C ALA A 504 28.78 2.69 6.38
N SER A 505 27.78 1.98 5.86
CA SER A 505 27.95 0.88 4.92
C SER A 505 26.82 0.85 3.88
N PRO A 506 26.94 1.66 2.80
CA PRO A 506 25.86 1.86 1.82
C PRO A 506 25.38 0.60 1.09
N ASP A 507 26.27 -0.39 0.96
CA ASP A 507 25.98 -1.64 0.25
C ASP A 507 25.47 -2.76 1.18
N THR A 508 25.35 -2.50 2.49
CA THR A 508 24.73 -3.46 3.41
C THR A 508 23.24 -3.56 3.11
N GLY A 509 22.75 -4.76 2.80
CA GLY A 509 21.32 -5.02 2.77
C GLY A 509 20.76 -4.99 4.19
N ILE A 510 19.76 -4.15 4.47
CA ILE A 510 19.12 -4.07 5.79
C ILE A 510 17.73 -4.70 5.71
N VAL A 511 17.36 -5.46 6.74
CA VAL A 511 16.00 -6.00 6.93
C VAL A 511 15.48 -5.50 8.27
N LEU A 512 14.47 -4.63 8.25
CA LEU A 512 13.76 -4.18 9.45
C LEU A 512 12.71 -5.21 9.85
N ILE A 513 12.79 -5.72 11.08
CA ILE A 513 11.94 -6.79 11.58
C ILE A 513 11.05 -6.26 12.70
N VAL A 514 9.75 -6.46 12.56
CA VAL A 514 8.76 -6.19 13.61
C VAL A 514 8.69 -7.42 14.54
N PRO A 515 8.88 -7.29 15.86
CA PRO A 515 8.73 -8.41 16.79
C PRO A 515 7.27 -8.84 16.96
N SER A 516 7.03 -10.05 17.44
CA SER A 516 5.67 -10.53 17.75
C SER A 516 5.21 -10.09 19.15
N GLN A 517 3.89 -10.09 19.37
CA GLN A 517 3.25 -9.67 20.62
C GLN A 517 3.67 -10.55 21.81
N GLY A 518 4.28 -9.91 22.82
CA GLY A 518 4.55 -10.50 24.14
C GLY A 518 3.40 -10.29 25.14
N ASN A 519 3.54 -10.88 26.32
CA ASN A 519 2.66 -10.67 27.48
C ASN A 519 3.08 -9.44 28.28
N ALA A 520 2.71 -8.27 27.77
CA ALA A 520 2.93 -7.00 28.42
C ALA A 520 1.84 -5.99 28.04
N THR A 521 1.82 -4.85 28.75
CA THR A 521 1.07 -3.67 28.34
C THR A 521 1.86 -2.89 27.30
N TYR A 522 1.21 -2.57 26.18
CA TYR A 522 1.78 -1.81 25.08
C TYR A 522 1.10 -0.43 25.05
N ASN A 523 1.87 0.62 25.33
CA ASN A 523 1.42 2.01 25.27
C ASN A 523 1.41 2.54 23.84
N ILE A 524 2.29 2.03 22.99
CA ILE A 524 2.24 2.22 21.54
C ILE A 524 1.78 0.88 20.94
N PRO A 525 0.71 0.84 20.14
CA PRO A 525 0.29 -0.40 19.48
C PRO A 525 1.42 -0.99 18.62
N LEU A 526 1.61 -2.31 18.64
CA LEU A 526 2.58 -2.96 17.73
C LEU A 526 2.24 -2.73 16.25
N THR A 527 0.98 -2.49 15.92
CA THR A 527 0.58 -2.05 14.57
C THR A 527 1.19 -0.70 14.19
N SER A 528 1.32 0.24 15.13
CA SER A 528 2.00 1.51 14.89
C SER A 528 3.51 1.32 14.70
N ILE A 529 4.14 0.44 15.50
CA ILE A 529 5.56 0.05 15.31
C ILE A 529 5.77 -0.57 13.92
N ARG A 530 4.88 -1.49 13.53
CA ARG A 530 4.86 -2.10 12.20
C ARG A 530 4.77 -1.06 11.09
N ASP A 531 3.85 -0.10 11.20
CA ASP A 531 3.65 0.90 10.16
C ASP A 531 4.83 1.87 10.06
N ALA A 532 5.43 2.27 11.18
CA ALA A 532 6.65 3.08 11.19
C ALA A 532 7.86 2.36 10.57
N THR A 533 8.09 1.09 10.96
CA THR A 533 9.18 0.29 10.37
C THR A 533 9.00 0.11 8.86
N LEU A 534 7.78 -0.10 8.37
CA LEU A 534 7.48 -0.17 6.93
C LEU A 534 7.72 1.18 6.22
N ARG A 535 7.28 2.30 6.81
CA ARG A 535 7.54 3.64 6.25
C ARG A 535 9.04 3.92 6.12
N ILE A 536 9.82 3.60 7.17
CA ILE A 536 11.27 3.77 7.19
C ILE A 536 11.94 2.82 6.18
N ALA A 537 11.46 1.57 6.07
CA ALA A 537 11.96 0.64 5.06
C ALA A 537 11.79 1.19 3.64
N LYS A 538 10.60 1.71 3.33
CA LYS A 538 10.29 2.37 2.04
C LYS A 538 11.17 3.61 1.83
N LYS A 539 11.34 4.46 2.85
CA LYS A 539 12.16 5.69 2.79
C LYS A 539 13.61 5.40 2.40
N TYR A 540 14.22 4.39 3.00
CA TYR A 540 15.63 4.05 2.76
C TYR A 540 15.84 2.98 1.69
N ASN A 541 14.76 2.48 1.06
CA ASN A 541 14.78 1.37 0.10
C ASN A 541 15.51 0.13 0.66
N VAL A 542 15.20 -0.21 1.91
CA VAL A 542 15.68 -1.41 2.61
C VAL A 542 14.53 -2.44 2.73
N GLU A 543 14.85 -3.66 3.14
CA GLU A 543 13.86 -4.72 3.31
C GLU A 543 13.12 -4.64 4.65
N TRP A 544 12.00 -5.34 4.70
CA TRP A 544 11.08 -5.35 5.83
C TRP A 544 10.46 -6.74 6.03
N PHE A 545 10.24 -7.10 7.29
CA PHE A 545 9.64 -8.37 7.69
C PHE A 545 8.77 -8.19 8.93
N ASP A 546 7.47 -8.45 8.80
CA ASP A 546 6.52 -8.45 9.89
C ASP A 546 6.40 -9.85 10.50
N PHE A 547 7.21 -10.14 11.52
CA PHE A 547 7.09 -11.41 12.21
C PHE A 547 5.75 -11.54 12.95
N SER A 548 5.15 -10.42 13.37
CA SER A 548 3.86 -10.43 14.07
C SER A 548 2.74 -10.99 13.20
N ALA A 549 2.81 -10.81 11.87
CA ALA A 549 1.85 -11.37 10.92
C ALA A 549 1.95 -12.90 10.75
N PHE A 550 3.07 -13.50 11.16
CA PHE A 550 3.27 -14.96 11.15
C PHE A 550 3.02 -15.62 12.50
N MET A 551 2.60 -14.83 13.49
CA MET A 551 2.32 -15.29 14.85
C MET A 551 0.85 -15.05 15.18
N PRO A 552 0.26 -15.81 16.11
CA PRO A 552 -1.03 -15.46 16.67
C PRO A 552 -1.06 -14.02 17.22
N ASP A 553 -2.21 -13.37 17.05
CA ASP A 553 -2.54 -12.02 17.56
C ASP A 553 -2.44 -11.84 19.08
N SER A 554 -2.17 -12.91 19.81
CA SER A 554 -2.12 -12.91 21.27
C SER A 554 -1.00 -13.81 21.75
N TRP A 555 -0.23 -13.30 22.71
CA TRP A 555 0.82 -14.06 23.37
C TRP A 555 0.28 -15.37 23.97
N GLY A 556 -0.94 -15.37 24.54
CA GLY A 556 -1.52 -16.56 25.15
C GLY A 556 -1.64 -17.74 24.17
N LYS A 557 -2.04 -17.48 22.91
CA LYS A 557 -2.08 -18.49 21.85
C LYS A 557 -0.67 -18.94 21.48
N SER A 558 0.24 -18.00 21.23
CA SER A 558 1.65 -18.30 20.89
C SER A 558 2.36 -19.11 21.98
N ASN A 559 2.12 -18.78 23.24
CA ASN A 559 2.70 -19.46 24.39
C ASN A 559 2.09 -20.86 24.59
N SER A 560 0.80 -21.05 24.31
CA SER A 560 0.18 -22.39 24.34
C SER A 560 0.76 -23.36 23.31
N LEU A 561 1.33 -22.83 22.21
CA LEU A 561 2.07 -23.57 21.20
C LEU A 561 3.55 -23.79 21.58
N GLY A 562 3.97 -23.33 22.76
CA GLY A 562 5.33 -23.49 23.26
C GLY A 562 6.37 -22.65 22.51
N MET A 563 6.00 -21.46 22.03
CA MET A 563 6.92 -20.58 21.26
C MET A 563 7.76 -19.65 22.13
N TYR A 564 7.35 -19.41 23.37
CA TYR A 564 7.96 -18.42 24.26
C TYR A 564 8.71 -19.09 25.42
N TYR A 565 9.80 -18.46 25.83
CA TYR A 565 10.56 -18.82 27.03
C TYR A 565 10.01 -18.09 28.25
N ASP A 566 9.71 -16.80 28.09
CA ASP A 566 9.13 -15.94 29.12
C ASP A 566 8.05 -15.04 28.49
N SER A 567 7.60 -14.03 29.23
CA SER A 567 6.58 -13.09 28.77
C SER A 567 6.96 -12.29 27.52
N LEU A 568 8.23 -12.20 27.13
CA LEU A 568 8.69 -11.31 26.06
C LEU A 568 9.54 -12.02 25.00
N HIS A 569 10.26 -13.08 25.37
CA HIS A 569 11.29 -13.68 24.53
C HIS A 569 10.90 -15.06 24.03
N LEU A 570 11.25 -15.34 22.78
CA LEU A 570 11.10 -16.65 22.16
C LEU A 570 12.00 -17.69 22.86
N ASN A 571 11.53 -18.93 22.92
CA ASN A 571 12.39 -20.07 23.25
C ASN A 571 13.01 -20.66 21.97
N ALA A 572 13.70 -21.80 22.08
CA ALA A 572 14.32 -22.47 20.93
C ALA A 572 13.35 -22.75 19.77
N VAL A 573 12.09 -23.11 20.05
CA VAL A 573 11.07 -23.37 19.03
C VAL A 573 10.67 -22.08 18.31
N GLY A 574 10.38 -21.02 19.07
CA GLY A 574 10.05 -19.71 18.50
C GLY A 574 11.21 -19.11 17.70
N CYS A 575 12.44 -19.19 18.21
CA CYS A 575 13.65 -18.76 17.52
C CYS A 575 13.84 -19.51 16.19
N SER A 576 13.67 -20.84 16.20
CA SER A 576 13.74 -21.68 14.99
C SER A 576 12.67 -21.30 13.96
N HIS A 577 11.47 -20.95 14.41
CA HIS A 577 10.40 -20.50 13.53
C HIS A 577 10.76 -19.18 12.81
N LEU A 578 11.18 -18.16 13.56
CA LEU A 578 11.63 -16.90 12.95
C LEU A 578 12.82 -17.13 12.02
N ALA A 579 13.84 -17.87 12.46
CA ALA A 579 15.01 -18.18 11.64
C ALA A 579 14.65 -18.88 10.32
N THR A 580 13.72 -19.83 10.35
CA THR A 580 13.23 -20.52 9.15
C THR A 580 12.54 -19.58 8.18
N LEU A 581 11.73 -18.64 8.70
CA LEU A 581 11.07 -17.63 7.88
C LEU A 581 12.08 -16.64 7.28
N LEU A 582 13.06 -16.18 8.06
CA LEU A 582 14.12 -15.31 7.54
C LEU A 582 14.95 -16.01 6.46
N HIS A 583 15.31 -17.27 6.70
CA HIS A 583 16.00 -18.09 5.70
C HIS A 583 15.19 -18.19 4.41
N LYS A 584 13.92 -18.60 4.50
CA LYS A 584 13.04 -18.75 3.33
C LYS A 584 12.92 -17.48 2.49
N ASN A 585 12.92 -16.32 3.11
CA ASN A 585 12.59 -15.06 2.42
C ASN A 585 13.82 -14.25 1.98
N PHE A 586 14.95 -14.35 2.70
CA PHE A 586 16.10 -13.46 2.49
C PHE A 586 17.43 -14.16 2.27
N ILE A 587 17.53 -15.44 2.63
CA ILE A 587 18.74 -16.25 2.46
C ILE A 587 18.55 -17.12 1.24
#